data_AF-R5BAJ6-F1
#
_entry.id   AF-R5BAJ6-F1
#
_cell.length_a   1.000
_cell.length_b   1.000
_cell.length_c   1.000
_cell.angle_alpha   90.00
_cell.angle_beta   90.00
_cell.angle_gamma   90.00
#
_symmetry.space_group_name_H-M   'P 1'
#
loop_
_entity.id
_entity.type
_entity.pdbx_description
1 polymer ?
#
loop_
_entity_poly.entity_id
_entity_poly.type
_entity_poly.pdbx_seq_one_letter_code
_entity_poly.pdbx_strand_id
1 'polypeptide(L)'
;MIPMTVEQLYEKLCSKAFQDTQSNLFYNFFVYLYQADKEFEMREQIDRIKDNIKRPVNNVDVLTLDIFEEFCQFMDKQSFGKHPSYLEYILDKDRTKPDDVTRVLQLKANSDAFMKYLHDRIMEHVNKIDEYIRPYVFMYGLGNIYPYLRTSNLLNRYEPYNRSERYKIILFYPGDQSGSSFNLFGDLEDNHTYRAIVLMNE
;
A
#
# COMPACT_ATOMS: atom_id res chain seq x y z
N MET A 1 -8.29 11.83 20.73
CA MET A 1 -8.77 10.87 19.71
C MET A 1 -7.85 9.66 19.81
N ILE A 2 -8.38 8.47 20.09
CA ILE A 2 -7.60 7.26 20.38
C ILE A 2 -7.33 6.52 19.04
N PRO A 3 -6.12 6.00 18.81
CA PRO A 3 -5.85 5.17 17.63
C PRO A 3 -6.81 3.98 17.56
N MET A 4 -7.32 3.68 16.36
CA MET A 4 -8.19 2.53 16.12
C MET A 4 -7.44 1.22 16.40
N THR A 5 -8.07 0.25 17.05
CA THR A 5 -7.50 -1.09 17.23
C THR A 5 -7.71 -1.98 16.00
N VAL A 6 -7.01 -3.11 15.93
CA VAL A 6 -7.16 -4.09 14.84
C VAL A 6 -8.58 -4.67 14.81
N GLU A 7 -9.17 -4.93 15.97
CA GLU A 7 -10.56 -5.39 16.10
C GLU A 7 -11.54 -4.36 15.57
N GLN A 8 -11.36 -3.08 15.92
CA GLN A 8 -12.21 -1.99 15.44
C GLN A 8 -12.07 -1.78 13.93
N LEU A 9 -10.84 -1.90 13.39
CA LEU A 9 -10.60 -1.90 11.95
C LEU A 9 -11.38 -3.03 11.28
N TYR A 10 -11.29 -4.24 11.82
CA TYR A 10 -12.00 -5.41 11.29
C TYR A 10 -13.53 -5.20 11.29
N GLU A 11 -14.10 -4.72 12.39
CA GLU A 11 -15.53 -4.39 12.49
C GLU A 11 -15.94 -3.35 11.45
N LYS A 12 -15.14 -2.28 11.27
CA LYS A 12 -15.37 -1.26 10.26
C LYS A 12 -15.36 -1.83 8.85
N LEU A 13 -14.38 -2.67 8.52
CA LEU A 13 -14.28 -3.34 7.21
C LEU A 13 -15.44 -4.32 6.94
N CYS A 14 -16.00 -4.92 7.98
CA CYS A 14 -17.18 -5.78 7.86
C CYS A 14 -18.49 -5.00 7.63
N SER A 15 -18.53 -3.71 7.98
CA SER A 15 -19.74 -2.90 7.86
C SER A 15 -20.13 -2.63 6.40
N LYS A 16 -21.41 -2.85 6.06
CA LYS A 16 -21.91 -2.62 4.69
C LYS A 16 -21.76 -1.15 4.25
N ALA A 17 -21.92 -0.22 5.19
CA ALA A 17 -21.69 1.20 4.94
C ALA A 17 -20.24 1.49 4.52
N PHE A 18 -19.25 0.83 5.12
CA PHE A 18 -17.86 1.01 4.73
C PHE A 18 -17.47 0.17 3.50
N GLN A 19 -18.21 -0.88 3.16
CA GLN A 19 -18.01 -1.65 1.92
C GLN A 19 -18.53 -0.90 0.69
N ASP A 20 -19.50 -0.01 0.85
CA ASP A 20 -20.02 0.81 -0.25
C ASP A 20 -18.97 1.80 -0.77
N THR A 21 -18.52 1.59 -2.00
CA THR A 21 -17.51 2.42 -2.66
C THR A 21 -18.11 3.63 -3.38
N GLN A 22 -19.44 3.70 -3.53
CA GLN A 22 -20.12 4.78 -4.26
C GLN A 22 -20.50 5.97 -3.38
N SER A 23 -20.37 5.85 -2.05
CA SER A 23 -20.71 6.92 -1.11
C SER A 23 -19.72 8.10 -1.21
N ASN A 24 -20.00 9.08 -2.07
CA ASN A 24 -19.55 10.50 -2.11
C ASN A 24 -18.16 10.90 -1.56
N LEU A 25 -17.18 10.00 -1.57
CA LEU A 25 -15.84 10.29 -1.12
C LEU A 25 -14.98 10.63 -2.33
N PHE A 26 -14.65 11.91 -2.47
CA PHE A 26 -13.61 12.37 -3.41
C PHE A 26 -12.24 11.71 -3.15
N TYR A 27 -12.06 11.08 -1.98
CA TYR A 27 -10.82 10.42 -1.53
C TYR A 27 -11.12 9.05 -0.91
N ASN A 28 -10.55 7.99 -1.47
CA ASN A 28 -10.72 6.60 -1.03
C ASN A 28 -9.48 6.03 -0.29
N PHE A 29 -8.53 6.88 0.10
CA PHE A 29 -7.35 6.50 0.89
C PHE A 29 -7.65 6.61 2.38
N PHE A 30 -7.51 5.49 3.08
CA PHE A 30 -7.65 5.39 4.53
C PHE A 30 -6.33 4.95 5.14
N VAL A 31 -5.90 5.58 6.24
CA VAL A 31 -4.62 5.28 6.88
C VAL A 31 -4.89 4.64 8.24
N TYR A 32 -4.37 3.43 8.43
CA TYR A 32 -4.27 2.77 9.73
C TYR A 32 -2.85 2.93 10.25
N LEU A 33 -2.71 3.67 11.36
CA LEU A 33 -1.43 3.96 12.00
C LEU A 33 -1.10 2.86 13.02
N TYR A 34 0.16 2.43 13.06
CA TYR A 34 0.67 1.53 14.09
C TYR A 34 2.14 1.84 14.40
N GLN A 35 2.61 1.40 15.56
CA GLN A 35 4.01 1.57 15.97
C GLN A 35 4.94 0.75 15.09
N ALA A 36 6.03 1.34 14.60
CA ALA A 36 6.92 0.69 13.63
C ALA A 36 7.60 -0.59 14.17
N ASP A 37 7.84 -0.67 15.48
CA ASP A 37 8.36 -1.87 16.15
C ASP A 37 7.38 -3.06 16.13
N LYS A 38 6.12 -2.82 15.72
CA LYS A 38 5.07 -3.83 15.53
C LYS A 38 4.89 -4.30 14.08
N GLU A 39 5.80 -3.98 13.16
CA GLU A 39 5.71 -4.36 11.74
C GLU A 39 5.37 -5.85 11.53
N PHE A 40 6.10 -6.76 12.18
CA PHE A 40 5.85 -8.20 12.04
C PHE A 40 4.49 -8.63 12.57
N GLU A 41 4.09 -8.09 13.73
CA GLU A 41 2.76 -8.32 14.30
C GLU A 41 1.69 -7.81 13.33
N MET A 42 1.88 -6.63 12.74
CA MET A 42 0.92 -6.04 11.80
C MET A 42 0.79 -6.82 10.50
N ARG A 43 1.88 -7.40 9.97
CA ARG A 43 1.84 -8.30 8.82
C ARG A 43 0.96 -9.51 9.10
N GLU A 44 1.12 -10.15 10.26
CA GLU A 44 0.25 -11.26 10.66
C GLU A 44 -1.22 -10.82 10.79
N GLN A 45 -1.47 -9.62 11.34
CA GLN A 45 -2.83 -9.09 11.48
C GLN A 45 -3.48 -8.78 10.14
N ILE A 46 -2.73 -8.24 9.17
CA ILE A 46 -3.19 -7.98 7.80
C ILE A 46 -3.68 -9.29 7.15
N ASP A 47 -2.88 -10.35 7.24
CA ASP A 47 -3.24 -11.67 6.70
C ASP A 47 -4.47 -12.26 7.41
N ARG A 48 -4.52 -12.17 8.75
CA ARG A 48 -5.67 -12.61 9.53
C ARG A 48 -6.95 -11.85 9.17
N ILE A 49 -6.89 -10.52 9.00
CA ILE A 49 -8.04 -9.71 8.58
C ILE A 49 -8.53 -10.17 7.20
N LYS A 50 -7.61 -10.33 6.24
CA LYS A 50 -7.92 -10.79 4.88
C LYS A 50 -8.64 -12.14 4.89
N ASP A 51 -8.13 -13.11 5.65
CA ASP A 51 -8.72 -14.44 5.72
C ASP A 51 -10.07 -14.44 6.43
N ASN A 52 -10.23 -13.63 7.47
CA ASN A 52 -11.47 -13.54 8.24
C ASN A 52 -12.59 -12.84 7.47
N ILE A 53 -12.28 -11.76 6.74
CA ILE A 53 -13.28 -11.01 5.99
C ILE A 53 -13.73 -11.74 4.71
N LYS A 54 -12.93 -12.70 4.23
CA LYS A 54 -13.30 -13.57 3.11
C LYS A 54 -14.39 -14.58 3.45
N ARG A 55 -14.59 -14.89 4.73
CA ARG A 55 -15.57 -15.89 5.18
C ARG A 55 -16.99 -15.57 4.70
N PRO A 56 -17.88 -16.59 4.59
CA PRO A 56 -19.21 -16.46 3.97
C PRO A 56 -20.12 -15.35 4.49
N VAL A 57 -19.93 -14.93 5.74
CA VAL A 57 -20.70 -13.84 6.35
C VAL A 57 -20.48 -12.51 5.61
N ASN A 58 -19.28 -12.30 5.08
CA ASN A 58 -18.85 -11.05 4.46
C ASN A 58 -18.63 -11.20 2.95
N ASN A 59 -18.12 -12.35 2.48
CA ASN A 59 -17.74 -12.60 1.07
C ASN A 59 -16.87 -11.47 0.48
N VAL A 60 -15.95 -10.92 1.27
CA VAL A 60 -15.07 -9.84 0.84
C VAL A 60 -13.69 -10.40 0.51
N ASP A 61 -13.26 -10.28 -0.73
CA ASP A 61 -11.93 -10.69 -1.17
C ASP A 61 -11.01 -9.47 -1.28
N VAL A 62 -9.99 -9.41 -0.43
CA VAL A 62 -9.09 -8.26 -0.30
C VAL A 62 -7.77 -8.53 -1.03
N LEU A 63 -7.34 -7.58 -1.86
CA LEU A 63 -5.99 -7.59 -2.40
C LEU A 63 -5.04 -6.99 -1.38
N THR A 64 -3.98 -7.73 -1.02
CA THR A 64 -2.90 -7.27 -0.15
C THR A 64 -1.65 -7.02 -0.98
N LEU A 65 -1.11 -5.80 -0.92
CA LEU A 65 0.10 -5.38 -1.63
C LEU A 65 1.16 -4.95 -0.61
N ASP A 66 2.21 -5.75 -0.44
CA ASP A 66 3.46 -5.28 0.15
C ASP A 66 4.19 -4.47 -0.93
N ILE A 67 4.26 -3.16 -0.76
CA ILE A 67 4.80 -2.25 -1.78
C ILE A 67 6.28 -2.52 -2.06
N PHE A 68 7.05 -2.98 -1.07
CA PHE A 68 8.44 -3.36 -1.27
C PHE A 68 8.55 -4.64 -2.11
N GLU A 69 7.79 -5.68 -1.75
CA GLU A 69 7.79 -6.94 -2.51
C GLU A 69 7.27 -6.74 -3.94
N GLU A 70 6.22 -5.95 -4.12
CA GLU A 70 5.68 -5.61 -5.43
C GLU A 70 6.72 -4.83 -6.27
N PHE A 71 7.54 -3.98 -5.65
CA PHE A 71 8.65 -3.32 -6.33
C PHE A 71 9.77 -4.30 -6.72
N CYS A 72 10.14 -5.22 -5.83
CA CYS A 72 11.08 -6.29 -6.15
C CYS A 72 10.58 -7.15 -7.32
N GLN A 73 9.33 -7.58 -7.30
CA GLN A 73 8.71 -8.37 -8.38
C GLN A 73 8.64 -7.58 -9.70
N PHE A 74 8.33 -6.28 -9.64
CA PHE A 74 8.33 -5.41 -10.81
C PHE A 74 9.71 -5.33 -11.45
N MET A 75 10.76 -5.16 -10.65
CA MET A 75 12.14 -5.09 -11.11
C MET A 75 12.64 -6.45 -11.64
N ASP A 76 12.28 -7.53 -10.97
CA ASP A 76 12.71 -8.88 -11.34
C ASP A 76 12.17 -9.33 -12.71
N LYS A 77 10.93 -8.95 -13.03
CA LYS A 77 10.29 -9.27 -14.32
C LYS A 77 10.80 -8.46 -15.52
N GLN A 78 11.69 -7.48 -15.30
CA GLN A 78 12.25 -6.66 -16.37
C GLN A 78 13.61 -7.19 -16.80
N SER A 79 13.80 -7.46 -18.08
CA SER A 79 15.14 -7.76 -18.62
C SER A 79 15.96 -6.49 -18.87
N PHE A 80 17.28 -6.58 -18.74
CA PHE A 80 18.20 -5.50 -19.11
C PHE A 80 19.41 -6.05 -19.89
N GLY A 81 19.45 -5.77 -21.20
CA GLY A 81 20.48 -6.31 -22.08
C GLY A 81 20.44 -7.84 -22.11
N LYS A 82 21.52 -8.47 -21.61
CA LYS A 82 21.62 -9.94 -21.50
C LYS A 82 21.09 -10.49 -20.17
N HIS A 83 20.75 -9.63 -19.21
CA HIS A 83 20.25 -10.05 -17.91
C HIS A 83 18.73 -10.23 -17.96
N PRO A 84 18.20 -11.41 -17.57
CA PRO A 84 16.77 -11.67 -17.59
C PRO A 84 16.02 -10.92 -16.46
N SER A 85 16.71 -10.64 -15.34
CA SER A 85 16.19 -9.90 -14.20
C SER A 85 16.98 -8.62 -13.96
N TYR A 86 16.27 -7.49 -13.92
CA TYR A 86 16.86 -6.19 -13.61
C TYR A 86 17.15 -6.07 -12.12
N LEU A 87 16.38 -6.76 -11.28
CA LEU A 87 16.66 -6.85 -9.85
C LEU A 87 18.02 -7.52 -9.60
N GLU A 88 18.24 -8.71 -10.16
CA GLU A 88 19.52 -9.43 -10.04
C GLU A 88 20.69 -8.61 -10.59
N TYR A 89 20.49 -7.95 -11.74
CA TYR A 89 21.51 -7.06 -12.32
C TYR A 89 21.89 -5.91 -11.38
N ILE A 90 20.90 -5.26 -10.76
CA ILE A 90 21.15 -4.13 -9.86
C ILE A 90 21.82 -4.60 -8.56
N LEU A 91 21.42 -5.75 -8.01
CA LEU A 91 22.06 -6.35 -6.83
C LEU A 91 23.54 -6.70 -7.05
N ASP A 92 23.89 -7.21 -8.24
CA ASP A 92 25.30 -7.43 -8.62
C ASP A 92 26.08 -6.12 -8.65
N LYS A 93 25.48 -5.06 -9.20
CA LYS A 93 26.13 -3.76 -9.38
C LYS A 93 26.31 -2.99 -8.07
N ASP A 94 25.47 -3.23 -7.08
CA ASP A 94 25.50 -2.54 -5.79
C ASP A 94 26.86 -2.67 -5.09
N ARG A 95 27.51 -3.83 -5.23
CA ARG A 95 28.86 -4.10 -4.69
C ARG A 95 29.94 -3.17 -5.24
N THR A 96 29.72 -2.57 -6.40
CA THR A 96 30.73 -1.77 -7.12
C THR A 96 30.31 -0.32 -7.37
N LYS A 97 28.99 -0.06 -7.43
CA LYS A 97 28.41 1.25 -7.78
C LYS A 97 27.16 1.55 -6.94
N PRO A 98 27.26 1.61 -5.60
CA PRO A 98 26.11 1.76 -4.71
C PRO A 98 25.33 3.07 -4.93
N ASP A 99 26.01 4.17 -5.26
CA ASP A 99 25.35 5.47 -5.51
C ASP A 99 24.51 5.45 -6.80
N ASP A 100 25.02 4.84 -7.86
CA ASP A 100 24.29 4.66 -9.12
C ASP A 100 23.08 3.75 -8.91
N VAL A 101 23.25 2.67 -8.14
CA VAL A 101 22.16 1.75 -7.78
C VAL A 101 21.07 2.48 -7.01
N THR A 102 21.45 3.24 -5.97
CA THR A 102 20.51 4.04 -5.18
C THR A 102 19.69 4.99 -6.07
N ARG A 103 20.36 5.71 -6.98
CA ARG A 103 19.68 6.62 -7.93
C ARG A 103 18.72 5.87 -8.86
N VAL A 104 19.11 4.69 -9.35
CA VAL A 104 18.26 3.86 -10.21
C VAL A 104 17.05 3.34 -9.45
N LEU A 105 17.21 2.85 -8.22
CA LEU A 105 16.12 2.35 -7.39
C LEU A 105 15.11 3.46 -7.08
N GLN A 106 15.59 4.66 -6.74
CA GLN A 106 14.73 5.84 -6.56
C GLN A 106 13.95 6.18 -7.84
N LEU A 107 14.63 6.25 -8.99
CA LEU A 107 13.99 6.54 -10.28
C LEU A 107 12.92 5.49 -10.64
N LYS A 108 13.22 4.21 -10.45
CA LYS A 108 12.32 3.10 -10.78
C LYS A 108 11.12 3.04 -9.83
N ALA A 109 11.34 3.18 -8.53
CA ALA A 109 10.26 3.13 -7.53
C ALA A 109 9.29 4.32 -7.66
N ASN A 110 9.74 5.45 -8.22
CA ASN A 110 8.91 6.62 -8.48
C ASN A 110 8.43 6.72 -9.94
N SER A 111 8.58 5.66 -10.75
CA SER A 111 8.23 5.68 -12.17
C SER A 111 6.74 5.42 -12.43
N ASP A 112 6.21 6.01 -13.50
CA ASP A 112 4.84 5.74 -13.96
C ASP A 112 4.64 4.27 -14.33
N ALA A 113 5.69 3.59 -14.78
CA ALA A 113 5.66 2.16 -15.07
C ALA A 113 5.38 1.32 -13.82
N PHE A 114 5.95 1.69 -12.67
CA PHE A 114 5.65 1.02 -11.41
C PHE A 114 4.23 1.34 -10.92
N MET A 115 3.78 2.58 -11.05
CA MET A 115 2.38 2.94 -10.72
C MET A 115 1.38 2.18 -11.57
N LYS A 116 1.65 2.06 -12.88
CA LYS A 116 0.84 1.27 -13.80
C LYS A 116 0.86 -0.21 -13.41
N TYR A 117 2.01 -0.76 -13.04
CA TYR A 117 2.12 -2.14 -12.55
C TYR A 117 1.19 -2.38 -11.34
N LEU A 118 1.23 -1.51 -10.33
CA LEU A 118 0.33 -1.60 -9.17
C LEU A 118 -1.14 -1.48 -9.59
N HIS A 119 -1.45 -0.54 -10.50
CA HIS A 119 -2.81 -0.37 -11.03
C HIS A 119 -3.31 -1.63 -11.73
N ASP A 120 -2.51 -2.23 -12.61
CA ASP A 120 -2.88 -3.43 -13.35
C ASP A 120 -3.17 -4.60 -12.38
N ARG A 121 -2.37 -4.76 -11.33
CA ARG A 121 -2.59 -5.75 -10.25
C ARG A 121 -3.92 -5.52 -9.53
N ILE A 122 -4.22 -4.27 -9.19
CA ILE A 122 -5.49 -3.88 -8.54
C ILE A 122 -6.67 -4.18 -9.45
N MET A 123 -6.59 -3.79 -10.73
CA MET A 123 -7.67 -3.98 -11.68
C MET A 123 -7.89 -5.46 -12.02
N GLU A 124 -6.82 -6.26 -12.12
CA GLU A 124 -6.92 -7.71 -12.26
C GLU A 124 -7.71 -8.33 -11.11
N HIS A 125 -7.45 -7.89 -9.87
CA HIS A 125 -8.20 -8.35 -8.71
C HIS A 125 -9.65 -7.88 -8.75
N VAL A 126 -9.89 -6.57 -8.86
CA VAL A 126 -11.22 -5.95 -8.74
C VAL A 126 -12.15 -6.32 -9.91
N ASN A 127 -11.62 -6.75 -11.06
CA ASN A 127 -12.42 -7.20 -12.21
C ASN A 127 -12.79 -8.69 -12.18
N LYS A 128 -12.32 -9.48 -11.21
CA LYS A 128 -12.72 -10.89 -11.08
C LYS A 128 -14.23 -11.02 -10.94
N ILE A 129 -14.80 -11.95 -11.68
CA ILE A 129 -16.24 -12.25 -11.69
C ILE A 129 -16.45 -13.56 -10.95
N ASP A 130 -16.87 -13.48 -9.69
CA ASP A 130 -17.21 -14.61 -8.84
C ASP A 130 -18.15 -14.15 -7.69
N GLU A 131 -18.33 -14.98 -6.67
CA GLU A 131 -19.20 -14.72 -5.51
C GLU A 131 -18.70 -13.65 -4.54
N TYR A 132 -17.46 -13.16 -4.69
CA TYR A 132 -16.84 -12.22 -3.76
C TYR A 132 -16.97 -10.77 -4.23
N ILE A 133 -17.24 -9.87 -3.28
CA ILE A 133 -17.08 -8.43 -3.49
C ILE A 133 -15.64 -8.02 -3.19
N ARG A 134 -15.14 -6.98 -3.89
CA ARG A 134 -13.73 -6.53 -3.80
C ARG A 134 -13.61 -5.03 -3.51
N PRO A 135 -14.19 -4.54 -2.40
CA PRO A 135 -14.20 -3.13 -2.04
C PRO A 135 -12.85 -2.63 -1.51
N TYR A 136 -11.87 -3.50 -1.23
CA TYR A 136 -10.65 -3.10 -0.52
C TYR A 136 -9.36 -3.55 -1.22
N VAL A 137 -8.37 -2.66 -1.16
CA VAL A 137 -6.96 -2.92 -1.43
C VAL A 137 -6.17 -2.51 -0.19
N PHE A 138 -5.39 -3.42 0.37
CA PHE A 138 -4.49 -3.17 1.48
C PHE A 138 -3.09 -2.89 0.94
N MET A 139 -2.46 -1.81 1.39
CA MET A 139 -1.09 -1.44 1.05
C MET A 139 -0.26 -1.36 2.32
N TYR A 140 0.84 -2.11 2.37
CA TYR A 140 1.79 -2.15 3.49
C TYR A 140 3.24 -2.27 2.96
N GLY A 141 4.24 -2.43 3.83
CA GLY A 141 5.65 -2.46 3.40
C GLY A 141 6.22 -1.07 3.05
N LEU A 142 5.55 0.00 3.48
CA LEU A 142 5.96 1.39 3.28
C LEU A 142 7.29 1.70 3.99
N GLY A 143 7.52 1.10 5.15
CA GLY A 143 8.80 1.19 5.86
C GLY A 143 9.94 0.48 5.10
N ASN A 144 9.65 -0.66 4.49
CA ASN A 144 10.68 -1.47 3.81
C ASN A 144 11.19 -0.85 2.52
N ILE A 145 10.33 -0.12 1.79
CA ILE A 145 10.72 0.54 0.53
C ILE A 145 11.40 1.91 0.77
N TYR A 146 11.36 2.43 2.00
CA TYR A 146 12.13 3.63 2.34
C TYR A 146 13.64 3.35 2.22
N PRO A 147 14.46 4.26 1.66
CA PRO A 147 14.14 5.62 1.23
C PRO A 147 13.77 5.76 -0.26
N TYR A 148 13.60 4.65 -0.99
CA TYR A 148 13.42 4.69 -2.45
C TYR A 148 12.05 5.24 -2.87
N LEU A 149 11.01 5.01 -2.07
CA LEU A 149 9.66 5.55 -2.31
C LEU A 149 9.06 6.07 -1.00
N ARG A 150 8.64 7.34 -1.00
CA ARG A 150 7.85 7.93 0.09
C ARG A 150 6.37 7.65 -0.11
N THR A 151 5.62 7.50 0.98
CA THR A 151 4.17 7.27 0.93
C THR A 151 3.44 8.43 0.23
N SER A 152 3.78 9.69 0.53
CA SER A 152 3.23 10.84 -0.18
C SER A 152 3.44 10.75 -1.70
N ASN A 153 4.65 10.39 -2.14
CA ASN A 153 4.96 10.22 -3.56
C ASN A 153 4.17 9.06 -4.19
N LEU A 154 4.04 7.93 -3.50
CA LEU A 154 3.23 6.81 -3.96
C LEU A 154 1.78 7.24 -4.21
N LEU A 155 1.16 7.90 -3.23
CA LEU A 155 -0.24 8.31 -3.32
C LEU A 155 -0.48 9.36 -4.41
N ASN A 156 0.36 10.40 -4.45
CA ASN A 156 0.26 11.45 -5.47
C ASN A 156 0.45 10.91 -6.88
N ARG A 157 1.40 9.99 -7.09
CA ARG A 157 1.65 9.38 -8.40
C ARG A 157 0.59 8.35 -8.79
N TYR A 158 -0.06 7.72 -7.82
CA TYR A 158 -1.15 6.78 -8.07
C TYR A 158 -2.49 7.47 -8.34
N GLU A 159 -2.67 8.73 -7.92
CA GLU A 159 -3.94 9.48 -8.06
C GLU A 159 -4.55 9.41 -9.48
N PRO A 160 -3.81 9.59 -10.59
CA PRO A 160 -4.37 9.49 -11.95
C PRO A 160 -4.90 8.09 -12.33
N TYR A 161 -4.35 7.05 -11.71
CA TYR A 161 -4.75 5.65 -11.92
C TYR A 161 -5.91 5.24 -11.03
N ASN A 162 -6.15 5.97 -9.95
CA ASN A 162 -7.12 5.61 -8.94
C ASN A 162 -8.55 5.57 -9.49
N ARG A 163 -9.35 4.61 -9.01
CA ARG A 163 -10.77 4.43 -9.34
C ARG A 163 -11.55 4.38 -8.03
N SER A 164 -11.73 5.57 -7.43
CA SER A 164 -12.27 5.71 -6.07
C SER A 164 -13.68 5.14 -5.91
N GLU A 165 -14.43 5.06 -7.00
CA GLU A 165 -15.77 4.47 -7.07
C GLU A 165 -15.77 2.94 -7.02
N ARG A 166 -14.60 2.29 -7.22
CA ARG A 166 -14.49 0.83 -7.36
C ARG A 166 -13.93 0.12 -6.14
N TYR A 167 -13.06 0.78 -5.39
CA TYR A 167 -12.40 0.22 -4.20
C TYR A 167 -11.93 1.33 -3.27
N LYS A 168 -11.62 0.98 -2.03
CA LYS A 168 -10.96 1.80 -1.02
C LYS A 168 -9.57 1.24 -0.76
N ILE A 169 -8.58 2.12 -0.61
CA ILE A 169 -7.21 1.76 -0.28
C ILE A 169 -7.02 1.95 1.22
N ILE A 170 -6.65 0.88 1.93
CA ILE A 170 -6.27 0.92 3.33
C ILE A 170 -4.74 0.83 3.41
N LEU A 171 -4.11 1.92 3.81
CA LEU A 171 -2.67 2.03 4.03
C LEU A 171 -2.34 1.66 5.47
N PHE A 172 -1.53 0.63 5.66
CA PHE A 172 -0.95 0.29 6.93
C PHE A 172 0.37 1.05 7.06
N TYR A 173 0.36 2.11 7.86
CA TYR A 173 1.48 3.05 7.98
C TYR A 173 2.22 2.89 9.31
N PRO A 174 3.53 2.54 9.30
CA PRO A 174 4.33 2.35 10.50
C PRO A 174 4.82 3.71 11.03
N GLY A 175 4.00 4.36 11.85
CA GLY A 175 4.27 5.69 12.38
C GLY A 175 3.01 6.38 12.90
N ASP A 176 3.08 7.69 13.00
CA ASP A 176 2.04 8.55 13.55
C ASP A 176 1.69 9.73 12.62
N GLN A 177 0.64 10.44 12.99
CA GLN A 177 0.22 11.67 12.35
C GLN A 177 0.65 12.86 13.21
N SER A 178 1.37 13.81 12.63
CA SER A 178 1.72 15.08 13.24
C SER A 178 0.98 16.21 12.53
N GLY A 179 -0.11 16.70 13.13
CA GLY A 179 -0.96 17.71 12.51
C GLY A 179 -1.56 17.23 11.18
N SER A 180 -1.13 17.82 10.06
CA SER A 180 -1.59 17.45 8.72
C SER A 180 -0.61 16.55 7.94
N SER A 181 0.52 16.19 8.53
CA SER A 181 1.54 15.32 7.95
C SER A 181 1.63 13.99 8.70
N PHE A 182 2.44 13.08 8.16
CA PHE A 182 2.72 11.77 8.74
C PHE A 182 4.21 11.63 9.02
N ASN A 183 4.55 10.91 10.08
CA ASN A 183 5.91 10.65 10.51
C ASN A 183 6.21 9.16 10.37
N LEU A 184 7.03 8.79 9.38
CA LEU A 184 7.43 7.40 9.21
C LEU A 184 8.38 7.03 10.36
N PHE A 185 8.14 5.89 11.01
CA PHE A 185 8.88 5.42 12.17
C PHE A 185 8.85 6.32 13.41
N GLY A 186 8.00 7.35 13.44
CA GLY A 186 7.95 8.32 14.53
C GLY A 186 8.86 9.54 14.40
N ASP A 187 9.86 9.46 13.51
CA ASP A 187 10.93 10.47 13.43
C ASP A 187 11.09 11.10 12.04
N LEU A 188 10.60 10.44 10.98
CA LEU A 188 10.82 10.88 9.60
C LEU A 188 9.59 11.63 9.06
N GLU A 189 9.62 12.95 9.16
CA GLU A 189 8.55 13.82 8.66
C GLU A 189 8.34 13.68 7.14
N ASP A 190 7.08 13.50 6.75
CA ASP A 190 6.62 13.69 5.38
C ASP A 190 6.13 15.14 5.20
N ASN A 191 6.91 15.97 4.51
CA ASN A 191 6.63 17.40 4.33
C ASN A 191 5.40 17.70 3.44
N HIS A 192 4.63 16.69 3.05
CA HIS A 192 3.50 16.83 2.14
C HIS A 192 2.19 16.43 2.81
N THR A 193 1.25 17.38 2.86
CA THR A 193 -0.15 17.10 3.18
C THR A 193 -0.75 16.29 2.04
N TYR A 194 -1.26 15.08 2.32
CA TYR A 194 -2.06 14.32 1.36
C TYR A 194 -3.47 14.08 1.88
N ARG A 195 -4.44 14.01 0.96
CA ARG A 195 -5.86 13.82 1.27
C ARG A 195 -6.14 12.35 1.54
N ALA A 196 -5.80 11.91 2.74
CA ALA A 196 -6.20 10.61 3.27
C ALA A 196 -6.97 10.77 4.58
N ILE A 197 -7.80 9.78 4.88
CA ILE A 197 -8.61 9.74 6.08
C ILE A 197 -7.91 8.82 7.08
N VAL A 198 -7.38 9.38 8.16
CA VAL A 198 -6.84 8.55 9.24
C VAL A 198 -7.99 7.84 9.95
N LEU A 199 -7.84 6.53 10.10
CA LEU A 199 -8.83 5.68 10.77
C LEU A 199 -8.67 5.86 12.28
N MET A 200 -9.57 6.66 12.85
CA MET A 200 -9.63 6.96 14.28
C MET A 200 -10.85 6.29 14.90
N ASN A 201 -10.77 5.99 16.20
CA ASN A 201 -11.96 5.62 16.95
C ASN A 201 -12.82 6.86 17.26
N GLU A 202 -14.13 6.75 17.09
CA GLU A 202 -15.13 7.77 17.50
C GLU A 202 -15.34 7.76 19.02
#